data_AF-A0A8T3WB43-F1
#
_entry.id   AF-A0A8T3WB43-F1
#
_cell.length_a   1.000
_cell.length_b   1.000
_cell.length_c   1.000
_cell.angle_alpha   90.00
_cell.angle_beta   90.00
_cell.angle_gamma   90.00
#
_symmetry.space_group_name_H-M   'P 1'
#
loop_
_entity.id
_entity.type
_entity.pdbx_description
1 polymer ?
#
loop_
_entity_poly.entity_id
_entity_poly.type
_entity_poly.pdbx_seq_one_letter_code
_entity_poly.pdbx_strand_id
1 'polypeptide(L)'
;MQLIVDKCKILLDAYKKGKLGQTKMPEDSNPVNFPSNELRISYFTLPMALNYQRDSYKLWESALKTFNDPETKVVFDVSLVSKMDDETLRKNLGKYKLALQPNKQTSTWKTISKSVYENFGSFEGLVKSADSDYLKLKEVIQGKMKKGFPYLSGPKIFNYWSFILSEYGRVGLKNMEFIEIAPDTHIIIYKLE
;
A
#
# COMPACT_ATOMS: atom_id res chain seq x y z
N MET A 1 16.87 34.72 0.77
CA MET A 1 16.32 34.26 -0.54
C MET A 1 17.37 33.52 -1.36
N GLN A 2 18.55 34.11 -1.61
CA GLN A 2 19.67 33.47 -2.34
C GLN A 2 20.07 32.09 -1.77
N LEU A 3 20.23 32.00 -0.45
CA LEU A 3 20.58 30.75 0.24
C LEU A 3 19.58 29.59 0.00
N ILE A 4 18.28 29.89 -0.14
CA ILE A 4 17.25 28.88 -0.40
C ILE A 4 17.38 28.38 -1.84
N VAL A 5 17.55 29.30 -2.80
CA VAL A 5 17.73 28.97 -4.21
C VAL A 5 18.97 28.10 -4.41
N ASP A 6 20.08 28.40 -3.73
CA ASP A 6 21.31 27.64 -3.86
C ASP A 6 21.19 26.23 -3.25
N LYS A 7 20.49 26.09 -2.10
CA LYS A 7 20.15 24.77 -1.54
C LYS A 7 19.24 23.97 -2.49
N CYS A 8 18.24 24.59 -3.10
CA CYS A 8 17.38 23.92 -4.09
C CYS A 8 18.16 23.44 -5.31
N LYS A 9 19.13 24.22 -5.80
CA LYS A 9 20.00 23.82 -6.91
C LYS A 9 20.87 22.61 -6.56
N ILE A 10 21.46 22.59 -5.36
CA ILE A 10 22.24 21.45 -4.87
C ILE A 10 21.37 20.19 -4.78
N LEU A 11 20.15 20.33 -4.25
CA LEU A 11 19.21 19.21 -4.14
C LEU A 11 18.81 18.67 -5.53
N LEU A 12 18.54 19.58 -6.48
CA LEU A 12 18.17 19.22 -7.85
C LEU A 12 19.33 18.55 -8.61
N ASP A 13 20.56 19.02 -8.39
CA ASP A 13 21.76 18.41 -8.96
C ASP A 13 22.02 17.01 -8.36
N ALA A 14 21.87 16.86 -7.04
CA ALA A 14 21.95 15.57 -6.38
C ALA A 14 20.87 14.60 -6.89
N TYR A 15 19.64 15.05 -7.09
CA TYR A 15 18.56 14.26 -7.70
C TYR A 15 18.93 13.79 -9.11
N LYS A 16 19.32 14.72 -9.99
CA LYS A 16 19.72 14.41 -11.38
C LYS A 16 20.89 13.45 -11.47
N LYS A 17 21.81 13.51 -10.50
CA LYS A 17 22.98 12.62 -10.41
C LYS A 17 22.71 11.31 -9.66
N GLY A 18 21.46 11.05 -9.26
CA GLY A 18 21.08 9.84 -8.52
C GLY A 18 21.71 9.72 -7.13
N LYS A 19 22.12 10.84 -6.54
CA LYS A 19 22.82 10.88 -5.24
C LYS A 19 21.86 10.86 -4.05
N LEU A 20 20.56 11.08 -4.25
CA LEU A 20 19.54 11.17 -3.20
C LEU A 20 19.01 9.81 -2.71
N GLY A 21 19.81 8.74 -2.79
CA GLY A 21 19.40 7.38 -2.39
C GLY A 21 18.78 6.57 -3.53
N GLN A 22 18.15 5.45 -3.19
CA GLN A 22 17.63 4.51 -4.19
C GLN A 22 16.52 5.14 -5.02
N THR A 23 16.67 5.13 -6.35
CA THR A 23 15.64 5.55 -7.31
C THR A 23 14.51 4.55 -7.49
N LYS A 24 14.63 3.38 -6.84
CA LYS A 24 13.67 2.28 -6.93
C LYS A 24 12.87 2.17 -5.63
N MET A 25 11.56 2.32 -5.74
CA MET A 25 10.63 2.12 -4.65
C MET A 25 10.43 0.61 -4.41
N PRO A 26 10.16 0.18 -3.17
CA PRO A 26 9.79 -1.21 -2.89
C PRO A 26 8.65 -1.73 -3.78
N GLU A 27 7.66 -0.88 -4.02
CA GLU A 27 6.46 -1.12 -4.81
C GLU A 27 6.76 -1.35 -6.30
N ASP A 28 7.96 -0.99 -6.80
CA ASP A 28 8.40 -1.32 -8.16
C ASP A 28 8.57 -2.83 -8.37
N SER A 29 8.63 -3.60 -7.29
CA SER A 29 8.51 -5.07 -7.32
C SER A 29 7.04 -5.49 -7.42
N ASN A 30 6.42 -5.27 -8.58
CA ASN A 30 5.02 -5.60 -8.85
C ASN A 30 4.81 -6.34 -10.20
N PRO A 31 3.65 -6.98 -10.43
CA PRO A 31 3.31 -7.60 -11.70
C PRO A 31 3.32 -6.59 -12.86
N VAL A 32 3.95 -6.95 -13.98
CA VAL A 32 3.99 -6.10 -15.19
C VAL A 32 2.58 -5.78 -15.68
N ASN A 33 1.69 -6.78 -15.64
CA ASN A 33 0.30 -6.65 -16.08
C ASN A 33 -0.64 -7.19 -15.00
N PHE A 34 -1.74 -6.46 -14.80
CA PHE A 34 -2.83 -6.90 -13.92
C PHE A 34 -4.04 -7.30 -14.78
N PRO A 35 -4.70 -8.43 -14.46
CA PRO A 35 -5.93 -8.88 -15.14
C PRO A 35 -7.09 -7.88 -15.08
N SER A 36 -7.17 -7.08 -14.03
CA SER A 36 -8.21 -6.08 -13.84
C SER A 36 -7.71 -4.92 -12.98
N ASN A 37 -8.44 -3.80 -13.02
CA ASN A 37 -8.16 -2.65 -12.17
C ASN A 37 -8.40 -2.96 -10.69
N GLU A 38 -9.50 -3.65 -10.35
CA GLU A 38 -9.75 -4.18 -9.00
C GLU A 38 -8.55 -4.97 -8.47
N LEU A 39 -8.03 -5.91 -9.26
CA LEU A 39 -6.94 -6.75 -8.77
C LEU A 39 -5.64 -5.96 -8.60
N ARG A 40 -5.40 -4.94 -9.44
CA ARG A 40 -4.30 -3.97 -9.26
C ARG A 40 -4.45 -3.23 -7.93
N ILE A 41 -5.61 -2.63 -7.67
CA ILE A 41 -5.86 -1.88 -6.44
C ILE A 41 -5.73 -2.78 -5.21
N SER A 42 -6.31 -3.98 -5.26
CA SER A 42 -6.22 -4.97 -4.20
C SER A 42 -4.77 -5.37 -3.91
N TYR A 43 -3.98 -5.64 -4.95
CA TYR A 43 -2.56 -5.94 -4.85
C TYR A 43 -1.77 -4.81 -4.18
N PHE A 44 -2.07 -3.55 -4.48
CA PHE A 44 -1.37 -2.43 -3.85
C PHE A 44 -1.91 -2.05 -2.46
N THR A 45 -3.11 -2.51 -2.11
CA THR A 45 -3.77 -2.17 -0.83
C THR A 45 -3.46 -3.17 0.28
N LEU A 46 -3.59 -4.47 0.01
CA LEU A 46 -3.51 -5.49 1.06
C LEU A 46 -2.08 -5.63 1.66
N PRO A 47 -0.99 -5.67 0.87
CA PRO A 47 0.37 -5.63 1.40
C PRO A 47 0.65 -4.35 2.19
N MET A 48 0.11 -3.20 1.78
CA MET A 48 0.28 -1.94 2.49
C MET A 48 -0.23 -1.99 3.94
N ALA A 49 -1.33 -2.70 4.19
CA ALA A 49 -1.82 -2.94 5.55
C ALA A 49 -0.86 -3.77 6.42
N LEU A 50 0.09 -4.48 5.81
CA LEU A 50 1.14 -5.23 6.50
C LEU A 50 2.48 -4.47 6.53
N ASN A 51 2.58 -3.28 5.92
CA ASN A 51 3.82 -2.52 5.73
C ASN A 51 4.19 -1.65 6.94
N TYR A 52 4.08 -2.23 8.14
CA TYR A 52 4.45 -1.58 9.40
C TYR A 52 5.54 -2.40 10.10
N GLN A 53 6.63 -1.72 10.51
CA GLN A 53 7.77 -2.32 11.22
C GLN A 53 8.36 -3.56 10.52
N ARG A 54 8.43 -3.53 9.18
CA ARG A 54 9.08 -4.57 8.39
C ARG A 54 9.87 -3.97 7.23
N ASP A 55 10.76 -4.78 6.68
CA ASP A 55 11.45 -4.50 5.43
C ASP A 55 10.43 -4.46 4.27
N SER A 56 10.21 -3.27 3.72
CA SER A 56 9.25 -3.05 2.63
C SER A 56 9.70 -3.72 1.33
N TYR A 57 11.00 -3.77 1.01
CA TYR A 57 11.47 -4.44 -0.20
C TYR A 57 11.14 -5.93 -0.16
N LYS A 58 11.41 -6.59 0.97
CA LYS A 58 11.03 -8.00 1.16
C LYS A 58 9.52 -8.22 1.16
N LEU A 59 8.73 -7.27 1.67
CA LEU A 59 7.26 -7.34 1.59
C LEU A 59 6.79 -7.44 0.14
N TRP A 60 7.25 -6.53 -0.72
CA TRP A 60 6.79 -6.45 -2.11
C TRP A 60 7.34 -7.59 -2.97
N GLU A 61 8.57 -8.05 -2.72
CA GLU A 61 9.07 -9.30 -3.30
C GLU A 61 8.21 -10.51 -2.93
N SER A 62 7.81 -10.63 -1.66
CA SER A 62 6.88 -11.67 -1.21
C SER A 62 5.51 -11.52 -1.85
N ALA A 63 4.97 -10.30 -1.94
CA ALA A 63 3.68 -10.03 -2.59
C ALA A 63 3.70 -10.43 -4.07
N LEU A 64 4.77 -10.10 -4.79
CA LEU A 64 4.96 -10.49 -6.19
C LEU A 64 5.01 -12.01 -6.36
N LYS A 65 5.75 -12.72 -5.51
CA LYS A 65 5.80 -14.20 -5.53
C LYS A 65 4.42 -14.81 -5.26
N THR A 66 3.71 -14.32 -4.26
CA THR A 66 2.34 -14.75 -3.95
C THR A 66 1.37 -14.47 -5.10
N PHE A 67 1.53 -13.34 -5.80
CA PHE A 67 0.65 -13.01 -6.93
C PHE A 67 0.92 -13.88 -8.17
N ASN A 68 2.18 -14.22 -8.42
CA ASN A 68 2.57 -15.00 -9.60
C ASN A 68 2.30 -16.50 -9.44
N ASP A 69 2.13 -16.99 -8.22
CA ASP A 69 1.80 -18.37 -7.93
C ASP A 69 0.28 -18.61 -8.02
N PRO A 70 -0.20 -19.46 -8.95
CA PRO A 70 -1.62 -19.75 -9.12
C PRO A 70 -2.32 -20.27 -7.86
N GLU A 71 -1.61 -20.96 -6.97
CA GLU A 71 -2.18 -21.49 -5.73
C GLU A 71 -2.47 -20.41 -4.69
N THR A 72 -1.68 -19.34 -4.68
CA THR A 72 -1.74 -18.31 -3.62
C THR A 72 -2.27 -16.97 -4.10
N LYS A 73 -2.31 -16.72 -5.41
CA LYS A 73 -2.86 -15.49 -6.01
C LYS A 73 -4.28 -15.13 -5.54
N VAL A 74 -5.07 -16.14 -5.19
CA VAL A 74 -6.45 -15.98 -4.67
C VAL A 74 -6.54 -15.06 -3.44
N VAL A 75 -5.46 -14.89 -2.67
CA VAL A 75 -5.47 -14.00 -1.49
C VAL A 75 -5.65 -12.52 -1.83
N PHE A 76 -5.54 -12.14 -3.10
CA PHE A 76 -5.82 -10.79 -3.58
C PHE A 76 -7.27 -10.59 -4.05
N ASP A 77 -8.12 -11.62 -4.04
CA ASP A 77 -9.54 -11.50 -4.33
C ASP A 77 -10.33 -11.32 -3.01
N VAL A 78 -10.89 -10.13 -2.79
CA VAL A 78 -11.59 -9.81 -1.54
C VAL A 78 -12.85 -10.63 -1.32
N SER A 79 -13.56 -11.01 -2.39
CA SER A 79 -14.75 -11.86 -2.31
C SER A 79 -14.38 -13.26 -1.87
N LEU A 80 -13.35 -13.86 -2.47
CA LEU A 80 -12.88 -15.20 -2.12
C LEU A 80 -12.28 -15.22 -0.71
N VAL A 81 -11.44 -14.25 -0.37
CA VAL A 81 -10.86 -14.14 0.98
C VAL A 81 -11.92 -13.93 2.06
N SER A 82 -12.98 -13.17 1.80
CA SER A 82 -14.07 -12.97 2.78
C SER A 82 -14.74 -14.28 3.21
N LYS A 83 -14.72 -15.29 2.34
CA LYS A 83 -15.35 -16.62 2.52
C LYS A 83 -14.34 -17.72 2.86
N MET A 84 -13.05 -17.49 2.63
CA MET A 84 -11.97 -18.44 2.87
C MET A 84 -11.81 -18.73 4.36
N ASP A 85 -11.56 -19.98 4.73
CA ASP A 85 -11.24 -20.33 6.12
C ASP A 85 -9.86 -19.79 6.53
N ASP A 86 -9.66 -19.60 7.83
CA ASP A 86 -8.44 -18.96 8.35
C ASP A 86 -7.18 -19.81 8.14
N GLU A 87 -7.30 -21.15 8.09
CA GLU A 87 -6.16 -22.05 7.92
C GLU A 87 -5.63 -21.99 6.49
N THR A 88 -6.52 -22.08 5.50
CA THR A 88 -6.18 -21.92 4.09
C THR A 88 -5.58 -20.54 3.82
N LEU A 89 -6.19 -19.48 4.34
CA LEU A 89 -5.67 -18.12 4.17
C LEU A 89 -4.28 -17.97 4.80
N ARG A 90 -4.08 -18.50 6.01
CA ARG A 90 -2.78 -18.48 6.70
C ARG A 90 -1.72 -19.23 5.90
N LYS A 91 -2.04 -20.40 5.36
CA LYS A 91 -1.15 -21.20 4.51
C LYS A 91 -0.72 -20.42 3.28
N ASN A 92 -1.68 -19.81 2.57
CA ASN A 92 -1.41 -19.07 1.33
C ASN A 92 -0.57 -17.81 1.58
N LEU A 93 -0.91 -17.03 2.61
CA LEU A 93 -0.13 -15.85 3.00
C LEU A 93 1.27 -16.22 3.55
N GLY A 94 1.40 -17.42 4.13
CA GLY A 94 2.65 -17.92 4.70
C GLY A 94 3.64 -18.48 3.68
N LYS A 95 3.18 -19.03 2.54
CA LYS A 95 4.02 -19.76 1.55
C LYS A 95 5.27 -18.98 1.12
N TYR A 96 5.11 -17.68 0.82
CA TYR A 96 6.21 -16.79 0.44
C TYR A 96 6.54 -15.75 1.50
N LYS A 97 6.14 -15.97 2.76
CA LYS A 97 6.37 -15.04 3.88
C LYS A 97 5.74 -13.66 3.67
N LEU A 98 4.61 -13.60 2.96
CA LEU A 98 3.83 -12.36 2.84
C LEU A 98 3.28 -11.96 4.21
N ALA A 99 2.72 -12.92 4.96
CA ALA A 99 2.47 -12.78 6.39
C ALA A 99 3.63 -13.36 7.21
N LEU A 100 4.33 -12.49 7.96
CA LEU A 100 5.37 -12.85 8.94
C LEU A 100 4.80 -13.16 10.33
N GLN A 101 3.61 -12.63 10.65
CA GLN A 101 2.88 -12.94 11.88
C GLN A 101 1.61 -13.71 11.50
N PRO A 102 1.67 -15.06 11.41
CA PRO A 102 0.66 -15.86 10.72
C PRO A 102 -0.76 -15.74 11.27
N ASN A 103 -0.94 -15.34 12.53
CA ASN A 103 -2.27 -15.12 13.10
C ASN A 103 -2.72 -13.67 12.91
N LYS A 104 -1.91 -12.71 13.39
CA LYS A 104 -2.26 -11.29 13.40
C LYS A 104 -2.44 -10.72 11.99
N GLN A 105 -1.51 -11.02 11.08
CA GLN A 105 -1.55 -10.48 9.71
C GLN A 105 -2.59 -11.18 8.84
N THR A 106 -2.83 -12.48 9.04
CA THR A 106 -3.94 -13.20 8.40
C THR A 106 -5.29 -12.62 8.83
N SER A 107 -5.48 -12.38 10.13
CA SER A 107 -6.69 -11.74 10.66
C SER A 107 -6.87 -10.32 10.10
N THR A 108 -5.79 -9.53 10.02
CA THR A 108 -5.79 -8.19 9.41
C THR A 108 -6.24 -8.24 7.96
N TRP A 109 -5.61 -9.11 7.16
CA TRP A 109 -5.89 -9.30 5.74
C TRP A 109 -7.35 -9.68 5.52
N LYS A 110 -7.84 -10.69 6.25
CA LYS A 110 -9.23 -11.15 6.17
C LYS A 110 -10.22 -10.07 6.59
N THR A 111 -9.92 -9.31 7.65
CA THR A 111 -10.79 -8.22 8.14
C THR A 111 -10.97 -7.14 7.08
N ILE A 112 -9.89 -6.74 6.41
CA ILE A 112 -9.95 -5.75 5.33
C ILE A 112 -10.75 -6.31 4.15
N SER A 113 -10.40 -7.49 3.65
CA SER A 113 -11.10 -8.11 2.53
C SER A 113 -12.60 -8.26 2.79
N LYS A 114 -12.98 -8.72 4.00
CA LYS A 114 -14.38 -8.83 4.41
C LYS A 114 -15.06 -7.47 4.46
N SER A 115 -14.44 -6.48 5.10
CA SER A 115 -15.00 -5.12 5.20
C SER A 115 -15.22 -4.48 3.84
N VAL A 116 -14.27 -4.66 2.92
CA VAL A 116 -14.35 -4.16 1.54
C VAL A 116 -15.47 -4.85 0.79
N TYR A 117 -15.48 -6.18 0.79
CA TYR A 117 -16.47 -6.96 0.05
C TYR A 117 -17.90 -6.71 0.54
N GLU A 118 -18.13 -6.71 1.86
CA GLU A 118 -19.47 -6.58 2.42
C GLU A 118 -20.06 -5.17 2.27
N ASN A 119 -19.24 -4.12 2.31
CA ASN A 119 -19.73 -2.74 2.31
C ASN A 119 -19.64 -2.07 0.93
N PHE A 120 -18.74 -2.55 0.06
CA PHE A 120 -18.45 -1.91 -1.22
C PHE A 120 -18.37 -2.87 -2.40
N GLY A 121 -18.41 -4.19 -2.16
CA GLY A 121 -18.22 -5.23 -3.16
C GLY A 121 -16.77 -5.40 -3.62
N SER A 122 -16.00 -4.32 -3.71
CA SER A 122 -14.62 -4.32 -4.22
C SER A 122 -13.86 -3.06 -3.77
N PHE A 123 -12.53 -3.02 -3.95
CA PHE A 123 -11.77 -1.80 -3.69
C PHE A 123 -12.10 -0.67 -4.67
N GLU A 124 -12.38 -0.97 -5.95
CA GLU A 124 -12.94 0.00 -6.89
C GLU A 124 -14.26 0.59 -6.36
N GLY A 125 -15.13 -0.25 -5.78
CA GLY A 125 -16.35 0.18 -5.11
C GLY A 125 -16.07 1.11 -3.92
N LEU A 126 -15.07 0.80 -3.09
CA LEU A 126 -14.65 1.67 -1.97
C LEU A 126 -14.18 3.03 -2.47
N VAL A 127 -13.29 3.07 -3.47
CA VAL A 127 -12.79 4.32 -4.07
C VAL A 127 -13.93 5.13 -4.67
N LYS A 128 -14.84 4.48 -5.41
CA LYS A 128 -16.01 5.12 -6.01
C LYS A 128 -16.97 5.67 -4.96
N SER A 129 -17.18 4.98 -3.84
CA SER A 129 -18.04 5.44 -2.75
C SER A 129 -17.54 6.74 -2.09
N ALA A 130 -16.25 7.01 -2.25
CA ALA A 130 -15.59 8.22 -1.79
C ALA A 130 -15.32 9.23 -2.92
N ASP A 131 -15.98 9.11 -4.09
CA ASP A 131 -15.81 9.99 -5.26
C ASP A 131 -14.36 10.17 -5.74
N SER A 132 -13.52 9.15 -5.53
CA SER A 132 -12.07 9.20 -5.74
C SER A 132 -11.43 10.40 -5.04
N ASP A 133 -11.83 10.70 -3.80
CA ASP A 133 -11.38 11.85 -3.03
C ASP A 133 -10.64 11.41 -1.77
N TYR A 134 -9.41 11.91 -1.58
CA TYR A 134 -8.58 11.58 -0.43
C TYR A 134 -9.28 11.87 0.92
N LEU A 135 -9.93 13.03 1.05
CA LEU A 135 -10.55 13.45 2.31
C LEU A 135 -11.78 12.58 2.62
N LYS A 136 -12.56 12.21 1.60
CA LYS A 136 -13.70 11.31 1.77
C LYS A 136 -13.25 9.88 2.08
N LEU A 137 -12.21 9.37 1.40
CA LEU A 137 -11.61 8.08 1.74
C LEU A 137 -11.11 8.07 3.18
N LYS A 138 -10.51 9.17 3.64
CA LYS A 138 -10.06 9.32 5.03
C LYS A 138 -11.22 9.26 6.01
N GLU A 139 -12.33 9.95 5.73
CA GLU A 139 -13.53 9.89 6.56
C GLU A 139 -14.12 8.47 6.62
N VAL A 140 -14.18 7.77 5.49
CA VAL A 140 -14.67 6.39 5.42
C VAL A 140 -13.76 5.46 6.23
N ILE A 141 -12.46 5.44 5.95
CA ILE A 141 -11.52 4.47 6.50
C ILE A 141 -11.12 4.79 7.94
N GLN A 142 -10.86 6.06 8.29
CA GLN A 142 -10.38 6.45 9.62
C GLN A 142 -11.51 6.88 10.56
N GLY A 143 -12.63 7.37 10.03
CA GLY A 143 -13.80 7.79 10.80
C GLY A 143 -14.80 6.66 10.96
N LYS A 144 -15.53 6.35 9.88
CA LYS A 144 -16.71 5.47 9.92
C LYS A 144 -16.36 4.00 10.12
N MET A 145 -15.29 3.52 9.48
CA MET A 145 -14.98 2.10 9.35
C MET A 145 -13.62 1.70 9.91
N LYS A 146 -13.06 2.46 10.85
CA LYS A 146 -11.71 2.26 11.40
C LYS A 146 -11.36 0.82 11.77
N LYS A 147 -12.30 0.11 12.41
CA LYS A 147 -12.12 -1.29 12.82
C LYS A 147 -12.04 -2.27 11.65
N GLY A 148 -12.68 -1.95 10.52
CA GLY A 148 -12.64 -2.75 9.29
C GLY A 148 -11.34 -2.61 8.51
N PHE A 149 -10.53 -1.60 8.84
CA PHE A 149 -9.26 -1.31 8.17
C PHE A 149 -8.07 -1.29 9.17
N PRO A 150 -7.79 -2.42 9.85
CA PRO A 150 -6.65 -2.51 10.78
C PRO A 150 -5.33 -2.15 10.10
N TYR A 151 -4.50 -1.36 10.79
CA TYR A 151 -3.26 -0.70 10.32
C TYR A 151 -3.43 0.29 9.17
N LEU A 152 -4.21 -0.05 8.13
CA LEU A 152 -4.47 0.82 6.98
C LEU A 152 -5.13 2.15 7.40
N SER A 153 -5.98 2.12 8.43
CA SER A 153 -6.59 3.32 9.02
C SER A 153 -5.64 4.14 9.91
N GLY A 154 -4.42 3.69 10.14
CA GLY A 154 -3.40 4.45 10.85
C GLY A 154 -2.91 5.64 10.01
N PRO A 155 -2.70 6.84 10.58
CA PRO A 155 -2.36 8.04 9.80
C PRO A 155 -1.18 7.87 8.83
N LYS A 156 -0.06 7.27 9.30
CA LYS A 156 1.14 7.03 8.47
C LYS A 156 0.85 6.09 7.29
N ILE A 157 0.27 4.92 7.56
CA ILE A 157 0.01 3.91 6.52
C ILE A 157 -1.08 4.39 5.55
N PHE A 158 -2.12 5.06 6.04
CA PHE A 158 -3.17 5.61 5.20
C PHE A 158 -2.64 6.63 4.18
N ASN A 159 -1.80 7.57 4.63
CA ASN A 159 -1.20 8.56 3.74
C ASN A 159 -0.31 7.88 2.69
N TYR A 160 0.55 6.96 3.13
CA TYR A 160 1.44 6.27 2.19
C TYR A 160 0.64 5.40 1.21
N TRP A 161 -0.37 4.67 1.68
CA TRP A 161 -1.27 3.89 0.81
C TRP A 161 -2.02 4.78 -0.18
N SER A 162 -2.48 5.97 0.22
CA SER A 162 -3.18 6.89 -0.69
C SER A 162 -2.27 7.33 -1.84
N PHE A 163 -1.00 7.59 -1.55
CA PHE A 163 0.01 7.86 -2.59
C PHE A 163 0.24 6.64 -3.49
N ILE A 164 0.44 5.46 -2.91
CA ILE A 164 0.61 4.22 -3.70
C ILE A 164 -0.62 3.93 -4.57
N LEU A 165 -1.82 4.21 -4.08
CA LEU A 165 -3.06 4.05 -4.83
C LEU A 165 -3.13 4.97 -6.05
N SER A 166 -2.67 6.22 -5.92
CA SER A 166 -2.53 7.14 -7.05
C SER A 166 -1.49 6.64 -8.05
N GLU A 167 -0.26 6.43 -7.60
CA GLU A 167 0.89 6.17 -8.49
C GLU A 167 0.84 4.78 -9.13
N TYR A 168 0.60 3.75 -8.32
CA TYR A 168 0.68 2.35 -8.74
C TYR A 168 -0.70 1.73 -9.01
N GLY A 169 -1.68 2.13 -8.20
CA GLY A 169 -3.09 1.77 -8.36
C GLY A 169 -3.76 2.47 -9.54
N ARG A 170 -3.16 3.54 -10.08
CA ARG A 170 -3.68 4.36 -11.19
C ARG A 170 -5.05 4.96 -10.89
N VAL A 171 -5.31 5.27 -9.62
CA VAL A 171 -6.54 5.94 -9.20
C VAL A 171 -6.34 7.45 -9.32
N GLY A 172 -7.18 8.12 -10.10
CA GLY A 172 -7.22 9.59 -10.17
C GLY A 172 -7.78 10.20 -8.89
N LEU A 173 -6.97 10.21 -7.82
CA LEU A 173 -7.38 10.69 -6.51
C LEU A 173 -7.37 12.23 -6.47
N LYS A 174 -8.44 12.82 -5.95
CA LYS A 174 -8.55 14.27 -5.69
C LYS A 174 -8.02 14.60 -4.30
N ASN A 175 -7.68 15.87 -4.09
CA ASN A 175 -7.21 16.39 -2.80
C ASN A 175 -5.92 15.70 -2.31
N MET A 176 -5.02 15.35 -3.24
CA MET A 176 -3.76 14.67 -2.90
C MET A 176 -2.75 15.58 -2.19
N GLU A 177 -2.91 16.90 -2.29
CA GLU A 177 -2.12 17.90 -1.58
C GLU A 177 -2.24 17.78 -0.05
N PHE A 178 -3.24 17.06 0.45
CA PHE A 178 -3.43 16.76 1.87
C PHE A 178 -2.74 15.46 2.33
N ILE A 179 -2.09 14.72 1.42
CA ILE A 179 -1.32 13.53 1.78
C ILE A 179 -0.02 13.97 2.48
N GLU A 180 0.12 13.61 3.75
CA GLU A 180 1.34 13.85 4.52
C GLU A 180 2.23 12.60 4.53
N ILE A 181 3.29 12.61 3.72
CA ILE A 181 4.34 11.59 3.75
C ILE A 181 5.54 12.17 4.49
N ALA A 182 5.72 11.77 5.75
CA ALA A 182 6.94 12.10 6.47
C ALA A 182 8.12 11.33 5.83
N PRO A 183 9.22 11.99 5.43
CA PRO A 183 10.42 11.30 5.00
C PRO A 183 10.94 10.44 6.16
N ASP A 184 11.07 9.13 5.93
CA ASP A 184 11.59 8.22 6.95
C ASP A 184 13.06 8.56 7.24
N THR A 185 13.52 8.42 8.49
CA THR A 185 14.88 8.78 8.92
C THR A 185 15.98 8.01 8.15
N HIS A 186 15.61 6.92 7.48
CA HIS A 186 16.50 6.13 6.62
C HIS A 186 16.69 6.73 5.21
N ILE A 187 15.87 7.71 4.81
CA ILE A 187 15.91 8.36 3.49
C ILE A 187 16.88 9.56 3.48
N ILE A 188 17.22 10.12 4.64
CA ILE A 188 18.16 11.25 4.73
C ILE A 188 19.54 10.75 5.19
N ILE A 189 20.31 10.18 4.27
CA ILE A 189 21.78 10.15 4.39
C ILE A 189 22.33 11.18 3.41
N TYR A 190 22.16 12.45 3.74
CA TYR A 190 22.99 13.52 3.19
C TYR A 190 23.67 14.20 4.37
N LYS A 191 24.85 13.69 4.74
CA LYS A 191 25.80 14.50 5.51
C LYS A 191 26.36 15.51 4.52
N LEU A 192 26.01 16.78 4.73
CA LEU A 192 26.78 17.88 4.17
C LEU A 192 28.15 17.82 4.87
N GLU A 193 29.17 17.36 4.14
CA GLU A 193 30.56 17.70 4.45
C GLU A 193 30.85 19.11 3.93
#